data_AF-A0A7W7HC08-F1
#
_entry.id   AF-A0A7W7HC08-F1
#
_cell.length_a   1.000
_cell.length_b   1.000
_cell.length_c   1.000
_cell.angle_alpha   90.00
_cell.angle_beta   90.00
_cell.angle_gamma   90.00
#
_symmetry.space_group_name_H-M   'P 1'
#
loop_
_entity.id
_entity.type
_entity.pdbx_description
1 polymer ?
#
loop_
_entity_poly.entity_id
_entity_poly.type
_entity_poly.pdbx_seq_one_letter_code
_entity_poly.pdbx_strand_id
1 'polypeptide(L)'
;MPAGYTTDLPDALARLARALETEGSARFRRQLARNLKQAADPGAAAVRARVMAIPSRGGPRRGGSIRRAIAQAVRVDVLLAGKTTGVRIAIGKNTMPRGFHNAAKRFNQRTFRRPVYGRGEVTQRGQPYFENTLQAGRPRYAAACHEAMDDMADRIASRIH
;
A
#
# COMPACT_ATOMS: atom_id res chain seq x y z
N MET A 1 -8.89 -10.49 -6.85
CA MET A 1 -7.62 -9.90 -6.40
C MET A 1 -7.76 -8.39 -6.16
N PRO A 2 -8.05 -7.93 -4.93
CA PRO A 2 -7.54 -6.64 -4.48
C PRO A 2 -6.00 -6.71 -4.50
N ALA A 3 -5.33 -5.69 -5.05
CA ALA A 3 -3.87 -5.58 -5.03
C ALA A 3 -3.42 -5.15 -3.63
N GLY A 4 -3.58 -6.05 -2.67
CA GLY A 4 -3.13 -5.90 -1.30
C GLY A 4 -2.01 -6.91 -1.07
N TYR A 5 -0.83 -6.40 -0.79
CA TYR A 5 0.33 -7.21 -0.46
C TYR A 5 0.43 -7.29 1.06
N THR A 6 0.29 -8.49 1.64
CA THR A 6 0.39 -8.73 3.08
C THR A 6 1.80 -9.21 3.40
N THR A 7 2.51 -8.51 4.28
CA THR A 7 3.79 -8.98 4.85
C THR A 7 3.54 -10.09 5.88
N ASP A 8 4.45 -11.07 5.97
CA ASP A 8 4.41 -12.25 6.87
C ASP A 8 4.64 -11.89 8.36
N LEU A 9 3.95 -10.87 8.86
CA LEU A 9 3.98 -10.40 10.25
C LEU A 9 2.82 -10.89 11.16
N PRO A 10 1.90 -11.81 10.76
CA PRO A 10 0.58 -11.86 11.39
C PRO A 10 0.61 -12.29 12.86
N ASP A 11 1.42 -13.27 13.25
CA ASP A 11 1.30 -13.89 14.58
C ASP A 11 1.98 -13.11 15.69
N ALA A 12 3.16 -12.54 15.44
CA ALA A 12 3.86 -11.69 16.41
C ALA A 12 3.10 -10.38 16.62
N LEU A 13 2.68 -9.73 15.52
CA LEU A 13 1.92 -8.48 15.60
C LEU A 13 0.55 -8.68 16.25
N ALA A 14 -0.13 -9.80 15.98
CA ALA A 14 -1.42 -10.11 16.61
C ALA A 14 -1.28 -10.42 18.10
N ARG A 15 -0.17 -11.00 18.55
CA ARG A 15 0.10 -11.20 19.99
C ARG A 15 0.36 -9.86 20.67
N LEU A 16 1.23 -9.02 20.12
CA LEU A 16 1.52 -7.68 20.65
C LEU A 16 0.25 -6.80 20.69
N ALA A 17 -0.53 -6.79 19.62
CA ALA A 17 -1.76 -6.00 19.57
C ALA A 17 -2.81 -6.46 20.57
N ARG A 18 -2.92 -7.77 20.83
CA ARG A 18 -3.80 -8.33 21.87
C ARG A 18 -3.34 -7.98 23.27
N ALA A 19 -2.04 -8.09 23.56
CA ALA A 19 -1.48 -7.69 24.85
C ALA A 19 -1.77 -6.20 25.15
N LEU A 20 -1.57 -5.34 24.15
CA LEU A 20 -1.90 -3.91 24.24
C LEU A 20 -3.40 -3.63 24.46
N GLU A 21 -4.28 -4.51 23.99
CA GLU A 21 -5.73 -4.39 24.19
C GLU A 21 -6.13 -4.80 25.62
N THR A 22 -5.57 -5.90 26.12
CA THR A 22 -5.79 -6.37 27.50
C THR A 22 -5.34 -5.35 28.54
N GLU A 23 -4.24 -4.64 28.30
CA GLU A 23 -3.71 -3.62 29.21
C GLU A 23 -4.45 -2.27 29.14
N GLY A 24 -5.46 -2.10 28.28
CA GLY A 24 -6.14 -0.81 28.09
C GLY A 24 -5.26 0.26 27.40
N SER A 25 -4.19 -0.18 26.73
CA SER A 25 -3.11 0.64 26.19
C SER A 25 -3.42 1.25 24.82
N ALA A 26 -4.59 1.90 24.68
CA ALA A 26 -5.08 2.50 23.43
C ALA A 26 -4.13 3.56 22.83
N ARG A 27 -3.32 4.21 23.68
CA ARG A 27 -2.27 5.14 23.24
C ARG A 27 -1.14 4.39 22.52
N PHE A 28 -0.66 3.29 23.07
CA PHE A 28 0.41 2.48 22.47
C PHE A 28 -0.07 1.81 21.19
N ARG A 29 -1.32 1.34 21.12
CA ARG A 29 -1.88 0.81 19.88
C ARG A 29 -1.89 1.85 18.74
N ARG A 30 -2.28 3.10 19.04
CA ARG A 30 -2.22 4.20 18.08
C ARG A 30 -0.78 4.53 17.68
N GLN A 31 0.16 4.42 18.61
CA GLN A 31 1.58 4.64 18.32
C GLN A 31 2.17 3.54 17.44
N LEU A 32 1.90 2.27 17.76
CA LEU A 32 2.31 1.11 16.96
C LEU A 32 1.78 1.23 15.52
N ALA A 33 0.50 1.60 15.37
CA ALA A 33 -0.07 1.84 14.04
C ALA A 33 0.66 2.94 13.26
N ARG A 34 1.09 4.01 13.94
CA ARG A 34 1.87 5.10 13.32
C ARG A 34 3.27 4.63 12.94
N ASN A 35 3.97 3.93 13.82
CA ASN A 35 5.33 3.45 13.57
C ASN A 35 5.35 2.46 12.39
N LEU A 36 4.41 1.50 12.37
CA LEU A 36 4.26 0.54 11.26
C LEU A 36 3.92 1.24 9.94
N LYS A 37 3.07 2.27 9.99
CA LYS A 37 2.77 3.08 8.81
C LYS A 37 4.01 3.78 8.27
N GLN A 38 4.79 4.42 9.15
CA GLN A 38 6.04 5.09 8.79
C GLN A 38 7.07 4.11 8.21
N ALA A 39 7.18 2.91 8.78
CA ALA A 39 8.07 1.85 8.28
C ALA A 39 7.70 1.39 6.86
N ALA A 40 6.40 1.35 6.52
CA ALA A 40 5.91 0.94 5.21
C ALA A 40 5.79 2.09 4.18
N ASP A 41 5.86 3.35 4.61
CA ASP A 41 5.75 4.53 3.74
C ASP A 41 6.81 4.57 2.60
N PRO A 42 8.08 4.16 2.81
CA PRO A 42 9.04 4.05 1.72
C PRO A 42 8.60 3.10 0.59
N GLY A 43 7.88 2.02 0.92
CA GLY A 43 7.31 1.10 -0.07
C GLY A 43 6.18 1.75 -0.85
N ALA A 44 5.29 2.47 -0.17
CA ALA A 44 4.23 3.24 -0.81
C ALA A 44 4.81 4.34 -1.72
N ALA A 45 5.89 5.02 -1.30
CA ALA A 45 6.59 6.01 -2.10
C ALA A 45 7.22 5.40 -3.36
N ALA A 46 7.84 4.22 -3.26
CA ALA A 46 8.39 3.50 -4.40
C ALA A 46 7.30 3.15 -5.44
N VAL A 47 6.13 2.68 -4.97
CA VAL A 47 4.98 2.41 -5.86
C VAL A 47 4.50 3.69 -6.53
N ARG A 48 4.37 4.80 -5.81
CA ARG A 48 3.97 6.11 -6.37
C ARG A 48 4.95 6.57 -7.45
N ALA A 49 6.25 6.48 -7.19
CA ALA A 49 7.30 6.84 -8.15
C ALA A 49 7.22 5.96 -9.41
N ARG A 50 7.04 4.64 -9.25
CA ARG A 50 6.91 3.71 -10.38
C ARG A 50 5.68 4.00 -11.24
N VAL A 51 4.53 4.28 -10.61
CA VAL A 51 3.31 4.68 -11.32
C VAL A 51 3.55 5.93 -12.16
N MET A 52 4.23 6.94 -11.60
CA MET A 52 4.52 8.19 -12.30
C MET A 52 5.50 8.02 -13.45
N ALA A 53 6.44 7.07 -13.34
CA ALA A 53 7.42 6.73 -14.39
C ALA A 53 6.82 5.96 -15.58
N ILE A 54 5.54 5.56 -15.54
CA ILE A 54 4.90 4.84 -16.66
C ILE A 54 4.85 5.75 -17.90
N PRO A 55 5.46 5.34 -19.05
CA PRO A 55 5.50 6.16 -20.25
C PRO A 55 4.11 6.57 -20.75
N SER A 56 3.99 7.82 -21.21
CA SER A 56 2.77 8.40 -21.80
C SER A 56 3.02 8.73 -23.27
N ARG A 57 2.28 8.13 -24.20
CA ARG A 57 2.34 8.52 -25.62
C ARG A 57 1.36 9.65 -25.97
N GLY A 58 1.14 10.59 -25.06
CA GLY A 58 0.23 11.72 -25.28
C GLY A 58 0.66 12.91 -24.45
N GLY A 59 0.72 14.08 -25.09
CA GLY A 59 1.05 15.36 -24.45
C GLY A 59 0.08 15.74 -23.32
N PRO A 60 0.41 16.80 -22.55
CA PRO A 60 -0.41 17.23 -21.42
C PRO A 60 -1.82 17.60 -21.91
N ARG A 61 -2.81 16.75 -21.60
CA ARG A 61 -4.22 17.01 -21.91
C ARG A 61 -4.93 17.56 -20.69
N ARG A 62 -5.86 18.50 -20.91
CA ARG A 62 -6.79 19.01 -19.89
C ARG A 62 -7.60 17.84 -19.32
N GLY A 63 -7.43 17.56 -18.02
CA GLY A 63 -8.05 16.45 -17.30
C GLY A 63 -6.99 15.54 -16.69
N GLY A 64 -6.95 15.52 -15.36
CA GLY A 64 -5.89 14.94 -14.54
C GLY A 64 -5.39 13.57 -15.02
N SER A 65 -4.08 13.36 -14.90
CA SER A 65 -3.47 12.11 -15.36
C SER A 65 -3.96 10.94 -14.52
N ILE A 66 -4.35 9.84 -15.20
CA ILE A 66 -4.71 8.58 -14.53
C ILE A 66 -3.56 8.10 -13.63
N ARG A 67 -2.31 8.34 -14.03
CA ARG A 67 -1.12 8.07 -13.21
C ARG A 67 -1.16 8.83 -11.88
N ARG A 68 -1.46 10.13 -11.89
CA ARG A 68 -1.56 10.93 -10.66
C ARG A 68 -2.68 10.43 -9.76
N ALA A 69 -3.83 10.07 -10.33
CA ALA A 69 -4.93 9.50 -9.56
C ALA A 69 -4.58 8.14 -8.94
N ILE A 70 -3.91 7.26 -9.69
CA ILE A 70 -3.40 5.99 -9.15
C ILE A 70 -2.40 6.24 -8.03
N ALA A 71 -1.44 7.15 -8.22
CA ALA A 71 -0.44 7.48 -7.20
C ALA A 71 -1.07 8.07 -5.92
N GLN A 72 -2.09 8.93 -6.05
CA GLN A 72 -2.83 9.49 -4.92
C GLN A 72 -3.67 8.44 -4.18
N ALA A 73 -4.12 7.40 -4.88
CA ALA A 73 -4.89 6.31 -4.29
C ALA A 73 -4.02 5.26 -3.56
N VAL A 74 -2.68 5.34 -3.67
CA VAL A 74 -1.75 4.45 -2.94
C VAL A 74 -1.76 4.82 -1.45
N ARG A 75 -2.14 3.86 -0.61
CA ARG A 75 -2.20 3.99 0.85
C ARG A 75 -1.57 2.79 1.54
N VAL A 76 -1.11 3.02 2.76
CA VAL A 76 -0.68 1.98 3.70
C VAL A 76 -1.86 1.69 4.63
N ASP A 77 -2.30 0.44 4.66
CA ASP A 77 -3.31 -0.05 5.61
C ASP A 77 -2.57 -0.84 6.69
N VAL A 78 -2.76 -0.44 7.96
CA VAL A 78 -2.25 -1.18 9.12
C VAL A 78 -3.44 -1.83 9.82
N LEU A 79 -3.43 -3.15 9.89
CA LEU A 79 -4.47 -3.97 10.50
C LEU A 79 -3.88 -4.55 11.78
N LEU A 80 -4.36 -4.07 12.93
CA LEU A 80 -3.89 -4.53 14.26
C LEU A 80 -4.86 -5.53 14.92
N ALA A 81 -5.99 -5.84 14.27
CA ALA A 81 -7.04 -6.66 14.85
C ALA A 81 -7.63 -7.64 13.83
N GLY A 82 -8.10 -8.78 14.35
CA GLY A 82 -8.80 -9.82 13.59
C GLY A 82 -7.88 -10.82 12.87
N LYS A 83 -8.46 -11.63 11.99
CA LYS A 83 -7.76 -12.68 11.24
C LYS A 83 -6.77 -12.17 10.18
N THR A 84 -6.73 -10.85 9.96
CA THR A 84 -5.93 -10.21 8.90
C THR A 84 -4.96 -9.18 9.48
N THR A 85 -4.41 -9.46 10.67
CA THR A 85 -3.39 -8.61 11.28
C THR A 85 -2.15 -8.54 10.39
N GLY A 86 -1.66 -7.34 10.14
CA GLY A 86 -0.52 -7.10 9.27
C GLY A 86 -0.47 -5.67 8.72
N VAL A 87 0.62 -5.38 8.01
CA VAL A 87 0.78 -4.14 7.25
C VAL A 87 0.65 -4.49 5.78
N ARG A 88 -0.12 -3.68 5.04
CA ARG A 88 -0.25 -3.84 3.59
C ARG A 88 -0.23 -2.51 2.88
N ILE A 89 0.29 -2.51 1.66
CA ILE A 89 0.14 -1.40 0.73
C ILE A 89 -1.03 -1.75 -0.18
N ALA A 90 -1.95 -0.80 -0.37
CA ALA A 90 -3.16 -0.98 -1.15
C ALA A 90 -3.43 0.25 -2.04
N ILE A 91 -4.17 0.03 -3.12
CA ILE A 91 -4.62 1.12 -4.01
C ILE A 91 -6.15 1.20 -3.98
N GLY A 92 -6.68 2.38 -3.66
CA GLY A 92 -8.11 2.66 -3.71
C GLY A 92 -8.67 2.57 -5.12
N LYS A 93 -9.87 1.99 -5.26
CA LYS A 93 -10.55 1.81 -6.57
C LYS A 93 -11.41 3.02 -6.96
N ASN A 94 -11.96 3.74 -5.99
CA ASN A 94 -13.04 4.69 -6.25
C ASN A 94 -12.56 6.11 -6.64
N THR A 95 -11.27 6.42 -6.47
CA THR A 95 -10.73 7.78 -6.67
C THR A 95 -10.24 8.04 -8.11
N MET A 96 -10.72 7.26 -9.09
CA MET A 96 -10.19 7.30 -10.45
C MET A 96 -10.98 8.27 -11.36
N PRO A 97 -10.30 9.15 -12.10
CA PRO A 97 -10.96 10.11 -12.97
C PRO A 97 -11.71 9.40 -14.10
N ARG A 98 -12.79 10.04 -14.57
CA ARG A 98 -13.56 9.63 -15.76
C ARG A 98 -14.19 8.22 -15.64
N GLY A 99 -14.67 7.86 -14.45
CA GLY A 99 -15.36 6.59 -14.20
C GLY A 99 -14.45 5.36 -14.31
N PHE A 100 -13.13 5.54 -14.32
CA PHE A 100 -12.18 4.44 -14.52
C PHE A 100 -11.87 3.69 -13.22
N HIS A 101 -12.91 3.22 -12.50
CA HIS A 101 -12.83 2.66 -11.13
C HIS A 101 -11.81 1.52 -10.94
N ASN A 102 -11.42 0.82 -12.01
CA ASN A 102 -10.45 -0.27 -11.94
C ASN A 102 -9.09 0.08 -12.58
N ALA A 103 -8.77 1.37 -12.71
CA ALA A 103 -7.55 1.85 -13.36
C ALA A 103 -6.30 1.13 -12.86
N ALA A 104 -6.07 1.14 -11.54
CA ALA A 104 -4.88 0.57 -10.93
C ALA A 104 -4.71 -0.93 -11.28
N LYS A 105 -5.81 -1.69 -11.23
CA LYS A 105 -5.84 -3.11 -11.58
C LYS A 105 -5.57 -3.32 -13.07
N ARG A 106 -6.22 -2.56 -13.95
CA ARG A 106 -6.06 -2.66 -15.41
C ARG A 106 -4.63 -2.30 -15.84
N PHE A 107 -4.04 -1.27 -15.25
CA PHE A 107 -2.67 -0.86 -15.52
C PHE A 107 -1.62 -1.90 -15.08
N ASN A 108 -1.92 -2.69 -14.04
CA ASN A 108 -1.05 -3.78 -13.57
C ASN A 108 -1.12 -5.04 -14.46
N GLN A 109 -2.12 -5.14 -15.36
CA GLN A 109 -2.21 -6.24 -16.31
C GLN A 109 -1.22 -6.05 -17.46
N ARG A 110 -0.81 -7.14 -18.14
CA ARG A 110 0.05 -7.06 -19.34
C ARG A 110 -0.58 -6.22 -20.45
N THR A 111 -1.89 -6.34 -20.63
CA THR A 111 -2.68 -5.59 -21.61
C THR A 111 -4.10 -5.36 -21.09
N PHE A 112 -4.70 -4.23 -21.43
CA PHE A 112 -6.10 -3.95 -21.14
C PHE A 112 -6.74 -3.13 -22.26
N ARG A 113 -8.04 -3.33 -22.48
CA ARG A 113 -8.83 -2.52 -23.42
C ARG A 113 -9.32 -1.27 -22.71
N ARG A 114 -9.28 -0.14 -23.40
CA ARG A 114 -9.85 1.13 -22.93
C ARG A 114 -10.55 1.86 -24.07
N PRO A 115 -11.62 2.60 -23.78
CA PRO A 115 -12.19 3.51 -24.76
C PRO A 115 -11.19 4.63 -25.08
N VAL A 116 -11.11 4.96 -26.36
CA VAL A 116 -10.43 6.13 -26.89
C VAL A 116 -11.47 6.97 -27.62
N TYR A 117 -11.55 8.24 -27.25
CA TYR A 117 -12.48 9.18 -27.85
C TYR A 117 -12.33 9.18 -29.39
N GLY A 118 -13.44 8.98 -30.10
CA GLY A 118 -13.50 8.97 -31.57
C GLY A 118 -12.84 7.77 -32.27
N ARG A 119 -12.37 6.73 -31.54
CA ARG A 119 -11.70 5.55 -32.14
C ARG A 119 -12.15 4.19 -31.59
N GLY A 120 -13.20 4.15 -30.76
CA GLY A 120 -13.69 2.92 -30.13
C GLY A 120 -12.76 2.41 -29.02
N GLU A 121 -12.69 1.08 -28.83
CA GLU A 121 -11.82 0.47 -27.82
C GLU A 121 -10.44 0.13 -28.38
N VAL A 122 -9.38 0.59 -27.70
CA VAL A 122 -7.99 0.29 -28.05
C VAL A 122 -7.34 -0.57 -26.96
N THR A 123 -6.56 -1.56 -27.38
CA THR A 123 -5.72 -2.36 -26.48
C THR A 123 -4.46 -1.58 -26.11
N GLN A 124 -4.29 -1.29 -24.82
CA GLN A 124 -3.11 -0.67 -24.25
C GLN A 124 -2.28 -1.73 -23.51
N ARG A 125 -0.95 -1.71 -23.71
CA ARG A 125 -0.02 -2.50 -22.89
C ARG A 125 0.05 -1.88 -21.49
N GLY A 126 -0.31 -2.66 -20.48
CA GLY A 126 -0.05 -2.29 -19.09
C GLY A 126 1.35 -2.75 -18.65
N GLN A 127 1.71 -2.41 -17.43
CA GLN A 127 3.02 -2.69 -16.85
C GLN A 127 2.81 -3.17 -15.42
N PRO A 128 3.35 -4.35 -15.03
CA PRO A 128 3.33 -4.77 -13.63
C PRO A 128 4.22 -3.81 -12.83
N TYR A 129 3.60 -2.76 -12.29
CA TYR A 129 4.27 -1.69 -11.56
C TYR A 129 4.15 -1.88 -10.05
N PHE A 130 3.16 -2.64 -9.59
CA PHE A 130 2.85 -2.74 -8.18
C PHE A 130 3.65 -3.87 -7.52
N GLU A 131 3.41 -5.10 -7.97
CA GLU A 131 3.97 -6.31 -7.37
C GLU A 131 5.49 -6.37 -7.52
N ASN A 132 6.01 -6.13 -8.73
CA ASN A 132 7.45 -6.10 -8.98
C ASN A 132 8.19 -5.06 -8.13
N THR A 133 7.57 -3.91 -7.88
CA THR A 133 8.19 -2.83 -7.08
C THR A 133 8.25 -3.20 -5.60
N LEU A 134 7.18 -3.79 -5.07
CA LEU A 134 7.14 -4.20 -3.67
C LEU A 134 7.99 -5.45 -3.42
N GLN A 135 8.03 -6.38 -4.37
CA GLN A 135 8.79 -7.62 -4.25
C GLN A 135 10.29 -7.35 -4.12
N ALA A 136 10.83 -6.38 -4.86
CA ALA A 136 12.24 -6.00 -4.79
C ALA A 136 12.64 -5.43 -3.41
N GLY A 137 11.74 -4.70 -2.75
CA GLY A 137 12.00 -4.09 -1.44
C GLY A 137 11.50 -4.89 -0.24
N ARG A 138 10.86 -6.05 -0.45
CA ARG A 138 10.17 -6.84 0.57
C ARG A 138 10.99 -7.06 1.85
N PRO A 139 12.25 -7.54 1.79
CA PRO A 139 13.02 -7.82 2.99
C PRO A 139 13.25 -6.55 3.82
N ARG A 140 13.52 -5.44 3.15
CA ARG A 140 13.79 -4.15 3.81
C ARG A 140 12.55 -3.61 4.53
N TYR A 141 11.38 -3.66 3.89
CA TYR A 141 10.14 -3.17 4.50
C TYR A 141 9.68 -4.08 5.65
N ALA A 142 9.89 -5.39 5.52
CA ALA A 142 9.59 -6.34 6.58
C ALA A 142 10.50 -6.10 7.81
N ALA A 143 11.81 -5.93 7.60
CA ALA A 143 12.76 -5.65 8.67
C ALA A 143 12.41 -4.36 9.42
N ALA A 144 12.10 -3.27 8.70
CA ALA A 144 11.69 -2.01 9.32
C ALA A 144 10.38 -2.15 10.15
N CYS A 145 9.46 -3.03 9.74
CA CYS A 145 8.26 -3.31 10.53
C CYS A 145 8.56 -4.14 11.78
N HIS A 146 9.53 -5.07 11.71
CA HIS A 146 10.00 -5.82 12.88
C HIS A 146 10.67 -4.89 13.89
N GLU A 147 11.59 -4.04 13.44
CA GLU A 147 12.25 -3.04 14.28
C GLU A 147 11.23 -2.12 14.98
N ALA A 148 10.21 -1.65 14.25
CA ALA A 148 9.12 -0.87 14.85
C ALA A 148 8.27 -1.62 15.89
N MET A 149 8.21 -2.95 15.82
CA MET A 149 7.54 -3.79 16.82
C MET A 149 8.43 -4.01 18.04
N ASP A 150 9.72 -4.25 17.82
CA ASP A 150 10.71 -4.45 18.88
C ASP A 150 10.87 -3.17 19.71
N ASP A 151 11.00 -2.00 19.07
CA ASP A 151 10.99 -0.69 19.73
C ASP A 151 9.76 -0.46 20.62
N MET A 152 8.60 -0.96 20.18
CA MET A 152 7.36 -0.86 20.96
C MET A 152 7.39 -1.81 22.15
N ALA A 153 7.88 -3.03 21.97
CA ALA A 153 8.01 -4.02 23.03
C ALA A 153 8.97 -3.54 24.12
N ASP A 154 10.15 -3.04 23.74
CA ASP A 154 11.16 -2.52 24.66
C ASP A 154 10.63 -1.35 25.49
N ARG A 155 9.86 -0.46 24.85
CA ARG A 155 9.26 0.70 25.52
C ARG A 155 8.15 0.32 26.50
N ILE A 156 7.48 -0.81 26.29
CA ILE A 156 6.52 -1.36 27.26
C ILE A 156 7.27 -2.00 28.41
N ALA A 157 8.31 -2.80 28.12
CA ALA A 157 9.14 -3.47 29.11
C ALA A 157 9.82 -2.46 30.06
N SER A 158 10.36 -1.36 29.52
CA SER A 158 11.03 -0.30 30.27
C SER A 158 10.10 0.52 31.18
N ARG A 159 8.78 0.30 31.13
CA ARG A 159 7.79 0.96 31.99
C ARG A 159 7.35 0.08 33.16
N ILE A 160 7.58 -1.23 33.04
CA ILE A 160 7.21 -2.23 34.06
C ILE A 160 8.30 -2.31 35.15
N HIS A 161 9.52 -1.84 34.87
CA HIS A 161 10.59 -1.62 35.84
C HIS A 161 10.60 -0.17 36.31
#